data_AF-A0A0H4WWU3-F1
#
_entry.id   AF-A0A0H4WWU3-F1
#
_cell.length_a   1.000
_cell.length_b   1.000
_cell.length_c   1.000
_cell.angle_alpha   90.00
_cell.angle_beta   90.00
_cell.angle_gamma   90.00
#
_symmetry.space_group_name_H-M   'P 1'
#
loop_
_entity.id
_entity.type
_entity.pdbx_description
1 polymer ?
#
loop_
_entity_poly.entity_id
_entity_poly.type
_entity_poly.pdbx_seq_one_letter_code
_entity_poly.pdbx_strand_id
1 'polypeptide(L)'
;MRAVTPLEPEQCAPAELITWQLDHWMRSASRALFEMYEALGGILPWNLSSLERSRQETRVRERLVQALERGELVALRVERRAAAWAWPEAIVPPPRPEPDVIPMARPPVEPFTLFPDPARQAETLRQAAAAGVPFCEECEKKQRAAA
;
A
#
# COMPACT_ATOMS: atom_id res chain seq x y z
N MET A 1 -24.31 -8.74 -30.55
CA MET A 1 -24.59 -7.38 -30.05
C MET A 1 -25.22 -7.53 -28.67
N ARG A 2 -24.51 -7.21 -27.59
CA ARG A 2 -25.12 -7.12 -26.25
C ARG A 2 -25.97 -5.85 -26.23
N ALA A 3 -27.25 -5.96 -25.90
CA ALA A 3 -28.09 -4.81 -25.66
C ALA A 3 -27.46 -4.02 -24.49
N VAL A 4 -27.01 -2.80 -24.77
CA VAL A 4 -26.60 -1.85 -23.74
C VAL A 4 -27.90 -1.31 -23.17
N THR A 5 -28.31 -1.83 -22.02
CA THR A 5 -29.43 -1.28 -21.27
C THR A 5 -29.13 0.21 -21.00
N PRO A 6 -30.08 1.13 -21.21
CA PRO A 6 -29.88 2.52 -20.83
C PRO A 6 -29.56 2.59 -19.33
N LEU A 7 -28.45 3.25 -19.01
CA LEU A 7 -28.01 3.45 -17.63
C LEU A 7 -28.82 4.60 -17.04
N GLU A 8 -29.53 4.34 -15.95
CA GLU A 8 -30.23 5.39 -15.21
C GLU A 8 -29.22 6.34 -14.54
N PRO A 9 -29.46 7.66 -14.51
CA PRO A 9 -28.51 8.65 -14.01
C PRO A 9 -28.14 8.43 -12.53
N GLU A 10 -29.04 7.83 -11.74
CA GLU A 10 -28.81 7.51 -10.32
C GLU A 10 -27.75 6.42 -10.11
N GLN A 11 -27.53 5.57 -11.11
CA GLN A 11 -26.52 4.51 -11.09
C GLN A 11 -25.13 5.04 -11.46
N CYS A 12 -25.06 6.24 -12.03
CA CYS A 12 -23.80 6.84 -12.45
C CYS A 12 -23.17 7.64 -11.30
N ALA A 13 -21.87 7.48 -11.12
CA ALA A 13 -21.09 8.36 -10.27
C ALA A 13 -20.79 9.66 -11.03
N PRO A 14 -20.96 10.84 -10.39
CA PRO A 14 -20.56 12.12 -10.99
C PRO A 14 -19.09 12.11 -11.41
N ALA A 15 -18.78 12.68 -12.57
CA ALA A 15 -17.43 12.68 -13.11
C ALA A 15 -16.44 13.35 -12.15
N GLU A 16 -16.86 14.40 -11.45
CA GLU A 16 -16.06 15.16 -10.48
C GLU A 16 -15.58 14.30 -9.30
N LEU A 17 -16.39 13.33 -8.86
CA LEU A 17 -15.99 12.39 -7.81
C LEU A 17 -14.94 11.40 -8.29
N ILE A 18 -15.02 11.02 -9.58
CA ILE A 18 -14.14 10.03 -10.18
C ILE A 18 -12.80 10.62 -10.57
N THR A 19 -12.75 11.89 -10.98
CA THR A 19 -11.49 12.54 -11.38
C THR A 19 -10.46 12.58 -10.26
N TRP A 20 -10.88 12.85 -9.02
CA TRP A 20 -9.98 12.75 -7.85
C TRP A 20 -9.51 11.31 -7.59
N GLN A 21 -10.40 10.34 -7.82
CA GLN A 21 -10.10 8.92 -7.61
C GLN A 21 -9.10 8.36 -8.63
N LEU A 22 -9.09 8.89 -9.86
CA LEU A 22 -8.15 8.49 -10.91
C LEU A 22 -6.69 8.66 -10.47
N ASP A 23 -6.35 9.76 -9.78
CA ASP A 23 -4.98 9.99 -9.30
C ASP A 23 -4.52 8.93 -8.30
N HIS A 24 -5.43 8.47 -7.44
CA HIS A 24 -5.16 7.36 -6.53
C HIS A 24 -4.98 6.04 -7.29
N TRP A 25 -5.84 5.74 -8.26
CA TRP A 25 -5.77 4.53 -9.06
C TRP A 25 -4.58 4.48 -10.02
N MET A 26 -4.08 5.62 -10.50
CA MET A 26 -2.82 5.65 -11.24
C MET A 26 -1.65 5.11 -10.43
N ARG A 27 -1.70 5.20 -9.09
CA ARG A 27 -0.66 4.65 -8.20
C ARG A 27 -0.90 3.21 -7.79
N SER A 28 -2.15 2.82 -7.57
CA SER A 28 -2.51 1.49 -7.03
C SER A 28 -3.00 0.48 -8.05
N ALA A 29 -3.51 0.93 -9.20
CA ALA A 29 -4.19 0.12 -10.22
C ALA A 29 -3.93 0.63 -11.66
N SER A 30 -2.72 1.13 -11.94
CA SER A 30 -2.36 1.73 -13.23
C SER A 30 -2.67 0.86 -14.44
N ARG A 31 -2.48 -0.46 -14.32
CA ARG A 31 -2.75 -1.42 -15.41
C ARG A 31 -4.19 -1.38 -15.91
N ALA A 32 -5.16 -1.32 -15.01
CA ALA A 32 -6.58 -1.25 -15.40
C ALA A 32 -6.90 0.06 -16.13
N LEU A 33 -6.29 1.17 -15.71
CA LEU A 33 -6.47 2.47 -16.37
C LEU A 33 -5.82 2.51 -17.76
N PHE A 34 -4.69 1.83 -17.93
CA PHE A 34 -4.06 1.65 -19.22
C PHE A 34 -4.91 0.81 -20.18
N GLU A 35 -5.53 -0.27 -19.70
CA GLU A 35 -6.48 -1.06 -20.51
C GLU A 35 -7.71 -0.25 -20.92
N MET A 36 -8.26 0.58 -20.02
CA MET A 36 -9.34 1.52 -20.36
C MET A 36 -8.90 2.54 -21.41
N TYR A 37 -7.68 3.07 -21.28
CA TYR A 37 -7.11 4.00 -22.25
C TYR A 37 -6.92 3.38 -23.63
N GLU A 38 -6.43 2.14 -23.72
CA GLU A 38 -6.35 1.40 -24.99
C GLU A 38 -7.73 1.15 -25.59
N ALA A 39 -8.74 0.79 -24.78
CA ALA A 39 -10.12 0.62 -25.24
C ALA A 39 -10.72 1.91 -25.81
N LEU A 40 -10.28 3.07 -25.32
CA LEU A 40 -10.65 4.40 -25.84
C LEU A 40 -9.83 4.84 -27.07
N GLY A 41 -9.04 3.93 -27.65
CA GLY A 41 -8.20 4.16 -28.83
C GLY A 41 -6.81 4.72 -28.53
N GLY A 42 -6.39 4.70 -27.27
CA GLY A 42 -5.04 5.07 -26.85
C GLY A 42 -3.99 4.05 -27.28
N ILE A 43 -2.75 4.51 -27.46
CA ILE A 43 -1.61 3.65 -27.79
C ILE A 43 -0.60 3.73 -26.65
N LEU A 44 -0.24 2.58 -26.08
CA LEU A 44 0.80 2.49 -25.06
C LEU A 44 2.15 2.21 -25.71
N PRO A 45 3.13 3.11 -25.55
CA PRO A 45 4.48 2.85 -26.00
C PRO A 45 5.14 1.78 -25.12
N TRP A 46 5.83 0.83 -25.75
CA TRP A 46 6.61 -0.17 -25.05
C TRP A 46 7.96 0.43 -24.63
N ASN A 47 8.43 0.09 -23.42
CA ASN A 47 9.74 0.48 -22.87
C ASN A 47 9.95 1.97 -22.58
N LEU A 48 9.04 2.59 -21.82
CA LEU A 48 9.21 3.98 -21.35
C LEU A 48 10.30 4.12 -20.28
N SER A 49 11.12 5.16 -20.41
CA SER A 49 11.93 5.69 -19.31
C SER A 49 11.05 6.24 -18.17
N SER A 50 11.65 6.56 -17.02
CA SER A 50 10.91 7.09 -15.86
C SER A 50 10.20 8.41 -16.18
N LEU A 51 10.85 9.34 -16.89
CA LEU A 51 10.27 10.63 -17.27
C LEU A 51 9.12 10.46 -18.26
N GLU A 52 9.29 9.57 -19.24
CA GLU A 52 8.25 9.29 -20.22
C GLU A 52 7.05 8.59 -19.59
N ARG A 53 7.29 7.76 -18.56
CA ARG A 53 6.23 7.15 -17.76
C ARG A 53 5.39 8.22 -17.08
N SER A 54 5.98 9.20 -16.40
CA SER A 54 5.22 10.30 -15.80
C SER A 54 4.39 11.06 -16.83
N ARG A 55 4.96 11.35 -18.01
CA ARG A 55 4.22 12.03 -19.09
C ARG A 55 3.08 11.18 -19.63
N GLN A 56 3.29 9.87 -19.78
CA GLN A 56 2.26 8.95 -20.25
C GLN A 56 1.13 8.83 -19.22
N GLU A 57 1.45 8.76 -17.93
CA GLU A 57 0.46 8.73 -16.85
C GLU A 57 -0.43 9.99 -16.87
N THR A 58 0.16 11.18 -17.06
CA THR A 58 -0.59 12.42 -17.23
C THR A 58 -1.50 12.38 -18.45
N ARG A 59 -1.01 11.92 -19.61
CA ARG A 59 -1.81 11.80 -20.85
C ARG A 59 -2.98 10.83 -20.69
N VAL A 60 -2.74 9.69 -20.07
CA VAL A 60 -3.76 8.67 -19.81
C VAL A 60 -4.84 9.26 -18.91
N ARG A 61 -4.45 9.92 -17.82
CA ARG A 61 -5.38 10.60 -16.91
C ARG A 61 -6.23 11.63 -17.65
N GLU A 62 -5.62 12.54 -18.40
CA GLU A 62 -6.34 13.58 -19.16
C GLU A 62 -7.34 12.99 -20.15
N ARG A 63 -6.96 11.93 -20.88
CA ARG A 63 -7.86 11.26 -21.82
C ARG A 63 -9.05 10.60 -21.12
N LEU A 64 -8.82 9.98 -19.97
CA LEU A 64 -9.87 9.34 -19.16
C LEU A 64 -10.84 10.38 -18.58
N VAL A 65 -10.34 11.52 -18.12
CA VAL A 65 -11.18 12.65 -17.67
C VAL A 65 -12.05 13.15 -18.82
N GLN A 66 -11.47 13.41 -20.00
CA GLN A 66 -12.25 13.82 -21.17
C GLN A 66 -13.28 12.76 -21.59
N ALA A 67 -12.95 11.48 -21.47
CA ALA A 67 -13.89 10.40 -21.77
C ALA A 67 -15.09 10.39 -20.80
N LEU A 68 -14.85 10.67 -19.51
CA LEU A 68 -15.90 10.82 -18.51
C LEU A 68 -16.79 12.04 -18.80
N GLU A 69 -16.19 13.19 -19.10
CA GLU A 69 -16.93 14.44 -19.41
C GLU A 69 -17.77 14.32 -20.68
N ARG A 70 -17.28 13.60 -21.70
CA ARG A 70 -17.98 13.38 -22.97
C ARG A 70 -18.99 12.23 -22.92
N GLY A 71 -19.05 11.48 -21.81
CA GLY A 71 -19.89 10.29 -21.67
C GLY A 71 -19.43 9.09 -22.50
N GLU A 72 -18.20 9.08 -23.02
CA GLU A 72 -17.57 7.91 -23.65
C GLU A 72 -17.23 6.84 -22.59
N LEU A 73 -16.91 7.30 -21.37
CA LEU A 73 -16.69 6.45 -20.21
C LEU A 73 -17.69 6.86 -19.13
N VAL A 74 -18.31 5.87 -18.49
CA VAL A 74 -19.30 6.10 -17.43
C VAL A 74 -18.88 5.28 -16.23
N ALA A 75 -18.80 5.94 -15.06
CA ALA A 75 -18.52 5.28 -13.81
C ALA A 75 -19.82 4.87 -13.14
N LEU A 76 -19.94 3.59 -12.78
CA LEU A 76 -21.12 3.08 -12.10
C LEU A 76 -20.91 3.05 -10.58
N ARG A 77 -21.93 3.45 -9.84
CA ARG A 77 -22.05 3.22 -8.41
C ARG A 77 -22.36 1.75 -8.21
N VAL A 78 -21.34 0.99 -7.83
CA VAL A 78 -21.50 -0.41 -7.45
C VAL A 78 -21.65 -0.44 -5.93
N GLU A 79 -22.81 -0.90 -5.45
CA GLU A 79 -22.91 -1.31 -4.06
C GLU A 79 -21.86 -2.41 -3.85
N ARG A 80 -20.89 -2.12 -2.98
CA ARG A 80 -19.87 -3.07 -2.62
C ARG A 80 -20.59 -4.22 -1.92
N ARG A 81 -20.99 -5.25 -2.68
CA ARG A 81 -21.40 -6.52 -2.10
C ARG A 81 -20.29 -6.91 -1.15
N ALA A 82 -20.62 -7.04 0.14
CA ALA A 82 -19.73 -7.60 1.13
C ALA A 82 -19.08 -8.82 0.46
N ALA A 83 -17.75 -8.79 0.33
CA ALA A 83 -17.03 -9.69 -0.54
C ALA A 83 -17.50 -11.13 -0.31
N ALA A 84 -17.55 -11.95 -1.35
CA ALA A 84 -17.83 -13.39 -1.20
C ALA A 84 -16.84 -14.08 -0.23
N TRP A 85 -15.77 -13.41 0.15
CA TRP A 85 -14.91 -13.71 1.31
C TRP A 85 -15.46 -13.11 2.60
N ALA A 86 -16.76 -13.31 2.86
CA ALA A 86 -17.25 -13.17 4.23
C ALA A 86 -16.50 -14.23 5.03
N TRP A 87 -15.70 -13.79 6.01
CA TRP A 87 -15.11 -14.71 6.97
C TRP A 87 -16.25 -15.56 7.52
N PRO A 88 -16.20 -16.90 7.39
CA PRO A 88 -17.24 -17.72 7.97
C PRO A 88 -17.30 -17.35 9.45
N GLU A 89 -18.51 -17.04 9.92
CA GLU A 89 -18.75 -16.75 11.33
C GLU A 89 -18.07 -17.85 12.14
N ALA A 90 -17.18 -17.46 13.05
CA ALA A 90 -16.32 -18.40 13.75
C ALA A 90 -17.23 -19.42 14.44
N ILE A 91 -17.26 -20.65 13.93
CA ILE A 91 -17.93 -21.76 14.59
C ILE A 91 -17.21 -21.86 15.92
N VAL A 92 -17.86 -21.40 17.00
CA VAL A 92 -17.34 -21.55 18.35
C VAL A 92 -17.18 -23.05 18.55
N PRO A 93 -15.94 -23.59 18.61
CA PRO A 93 -15.77 -25.01 18.86
C PRO A 93 -16.43 -25.32 20.20
N PRO A 94 -17.01 -26.53 20.39
CA PRO A 94 -17.54 -26.91 21.68
C PRO A 94 -16.46 -26.66 22.75
N PRO A 95 -16.85 -26.17 23.94
CA PRO A 95 -15.90 -25.88 25.00
C PRO A 95 -15.01 -27.09 25.17
N ARG A 96 -13.69 -26.92 24.94
CA ARG A 96 -12.73 -28.00 25.20
C ARG A 96 -12.93 -28.39 26.66
N PRO A 97 -12.97 -29.70 26.99
CA PRO A 97 -12.90 -30.10 28.39
C PRO A 97 -11.69 -29.41 28.99
N GLU A 98 -11.91 -28.67 30.08
CA GLU A 98 -10.83 -27.99 30.78
C GLU A 98 -9.74 -29.04 31.07
N PRO A 99 -8.51 -28.83 30.61
CA PRO A 99 -7.46 -29.79 30.91
C PRO A 99 -7.34 -29.85 32.42
N ASP A 100 -7.32 -31.06 32.99
CA ASP A 100 -6.97 -31.26 34.39
C ASP A 100 -5.65 -30.53 34.64
N VAL A 101 -5.74 -29.38 35.30
CA VAL A 101 -4.59 -28.54 35.59
C VAL A 101 -3.80 -29.29 36.66
N ILE A 102 -2.89 -30.15 36.24
CA ILE A 102 -1.84 -30.64 37.11
C ILE A 102 -1.04 -29.39 37.47
N PRO A 103 -0.99 -28.98 38.76
CA PRO A 103 -0.17 -27.85 39.17
C PRO A 103 1.29 -28.23 39.00
N MET A 104 1.83 -28.02 37.79
CA MET A 104 3.26 -28.10 37.54
C MET A 104 3.90 -26.92 38.26
N ALA A 105 4.74 -27.21 39.25
CA ALA A 105 5.62 -26.20 39.82
C ALA A 105 6.41 -25.58 38.66
N ARG A 106 6.21 -24.27 38.45
CA ARG A 106 6.96 -23.51 37.44
C ARG A 106 8.45 -23.68 37.77
N PRO A 107 9.28 -24.27 36.90
CA PRO A 107 10.72 -24.32 37.14
C PRO A 107 11.22 -22.88 37.30
N PRO A 108 12.19 -22.61 38.19
CA PRO A 108 12.73 -21.28 38.37
C PRO A 108 13.21 -20.75 37.02
N VAL A 109 12.61 -19.65 36.57
CA VAL A 109 13.02 -18.98 35.34
C VAL A 109 14.34 -18.32 35.64
N GLU A 110 15.43 -18.83 35.08
CA GLU A 110 16.69 -18.11 35.12
C GLU A 110 16.55 -16.82 34.30
N PRO A 111 16.87 -15.65 34.88
CA PRO A 111 16.81 -14.40 34.16
C PRO A 111 17.84 -14.42 33.03
N PHE A 112 17.36 -14.57 31.80
CA PHE A 112 18.19 -14.47 30.61
C PHE A 112 18.57 -13.00 30.38
N THR A 113 19.80 -12.63 30.74
CA THR A 113 20.33 -11.30 30.48
C THR A 113 20.96 -11.25 29.08
N LEU A 114 20.22 -10.70 28.11
CA LEU A 114 20.72 -10.43 26.75
C LEU A 114 21.98 -9.54 26.74
N PHE A 115 22.17 -8.74 27.77
CA PHE A 115 23.30 -7.81 27.91
C PHE A 115 23.89 -7.91 29.32
N PRO A 116 24.98 -8.68 29.52
CA PRO A 116 25.54 -8.93 30.84
C PRO A 116 26.20 -7.70 31.49
N ASP A 117 26.47 -6.63 30.73
CA ASP A 117 27.11 -5.41 31.25
C ASP A 117 26.60 -4.13 30.55
N PRO A 118 25.48 -3.55 31.04
CA PRO A 118 24.93 -2.31 30.49
C PRO A 118 25.82 -1.09 30.77
N ALA A 119 26.68 -1.14 31.79
CA ALA A 119 27.57 -0.03 32.12
C ALA A 119 28.67 0.12 31.06
N ARG A 120 29.25 -1.01 30.63
CA ARG A 120 30.25 -1.03 29.56
C ARG A 120 29.66 -0.62 28.20
N GLN A 121 28.41 -0.97 27.94
CA GLN A 121 27.71 -0.50 26.73
C GLN A 121 27.51 1.01 26.73
N ALA A 122 27.02 1.56 27.85
CA ALA A 122 26.82 3.00 27.99
C ALA A 122 28.14 3.77 27.84
N GLU A 123 29.22 3.26 28.42
CA GLU A 123 30.54 3.88 28.29
C GLU A 123 31.07 3.86 26.86
N THR A 124 30.91 2.74 26.15
CA THR A 124 31.27 2.65 24.73
C THR A 124 30.53 3.69 23.88
N LEU A 125 29.24 3.91 24.14
CA LEU A 125 28.45 4.90 23.42
C LEU A 125 28.90 6.34 23.73
N ARG A 126 29.25 6.64 24.99
CA ARG A 126 29.80 7.96 25.36
C ARG A 126 31.13 8.23 24.66
N GLN A 127 32.00 7.22 24.59
CA GLN A 127 33.29 7.34 23.92
C GLN A 127 33.13 7.54 22.42
N ALA A 128 32.23 6.79 21.76
CA ALA A 128 31.93 6.97 20.34
C ALA A 128 31.40 8.38 20.03
N ALA A 129 30.51 8.89 20.89
CA ALA A 129 29.99 10.26 20.77
C ALA A 129 31.10 11.31 20.96
N ALA A 130 31.96 11.15 21.97
CA ALA A 130 33.08 12.07 22.23
C ALA A 130 34.14 12.05 21.12
N ALA A 131 34.42 10.87 20.56
CA ALA A 131 35.32 10.70 19.43
C ALA A 131 34.69 11.14 18.08
N GLY A 132 33.42 11.57 18.08
CA GLY A 132 32.72 12.04 16.89
C GLY A 132 32.50 10.93 15.85
N VAL A 133 32.46 9.66 16.25
CA VAL A 133 32.28 8.55 15.32
C VAL A 133 30.91 8.70 14.65
N PRO A 134 30.85 8.74 13.31
CA PRO A 134 29.60 8.98 12.61
C PRO A 134 28.68 7.77 12.80
N PHE A 135 27.54 8.00 13.43
CA PHE A 135 26.54 6.96 13.65
C PHE A 135 25.63 6.73 12.42
N CYS A 136 25.63 7.67 11.46
CA CYS A 136 24.85 7.57 10.22
C CYS A 136 25.69 7.86 8.97
N GLU A 137 25.24 7.29 7.85
CA GLU A 137 25.92 7.32 6.55
C GLU A 137 26.20 8.76 6.05
N GLU A 138 25.29 9.70 6.33
CA GLU A 138 25.45 11.10 5.91
C GLU A 138 26.50 11.86 6.75
N CYS A 139 26.63 11.54 8.03
CA CYS A 139 27.70 12.09 8.87
C CYS A 139 29.07 11.52 8.46
N GLU A 140 29.12 10.25 8.06
CA GLU A 140 30.35 9.60 7.56
C GLU A 140 30.81 10.25 6.24
N LYS A 141 29.88 10.49 5.31
CA LYS A 141 30.17 11.21 4.05
C LYS A 141 30.73 12.61 4.30
N LYS A 142 30.16 13.37 5.24
CA LYS A 142 30.63 14.72 5.59
C LYS A 142 32.04 14.71 6.18
N GLN A 143 32.38 13.74 7.03
CA GLN A 143 33.73 13.62 7.57
C GLN A 143 34.76 13.26 6.49
N ARG A 144 34.43 12.33 5.58
CA ARG A 144 35.30 11.99 4.45
C ARG A 144 35.53 13.14 3.48
N ALA A 145 34.57 14.04 3.34
CA ALA A 145 34.70 15.24 2.49
C ALA A 145 35.49 16.37 3.17
N ALA A 146 35.68 16.32 4.48
CA ALA A 146 36.39 17.34 5.27
C ALA A 146 37.83 16.95 5.67
N ALA A 147 38.26 15.72 5.33
CA ALA A 147 39.61 15.21 5.50
C ALA A 147 40.41 15.34 4.19
#